data_AF-A0A1D6I4A7-F1
#
_entry.id   AF-A0A1D6I4A7-F1
#
_cell.length_a   1.000
_cell.length_b   1.000
_cell.length_c   1.000
_cell.angle_alpha   90.00
_cell.angle_beta   90.00
_cell.angle_gamma   90.00
#
_symmetry.space_group_name_H-M   'P 1'
#
loop_
_entity.id
_entity.type
_entity.pdbx_description
1 polymer ?
#
loop_
_entity_poly.entity_id
_entity_poly.type
_entity_poly.pdbx_seq_one_letter_code
_entity_poly.pdbx_strand_id
1 'polypeptide(L)'
;MKNRGGGESREQRVKNRQKQLIFGNTSASSRLPKICKAAGWKEPSFDFEEQGPPHNRVFTCKVTVHLDELVNTIMECFSDPKPKKKAARENAAQGALWCLERSGYVKSSSDVPDLCGHQPFC
;
A
#
# COMPACT_ATOMS: atom_id res chain seq x y z
N MET A 1 -37.69 25.06 -18.16
CA MET A 1 -37.03 23.76 -17.91
C MET A 1 -35.71 24.03 -17.20
N LYS A 2 -35.60 23.78 -15.88
CA LYS A 2 -34.36 24.00 -15.12
C LYS A 2 -33.59 22.66 -15.05
N ASN A 3 -32.50 22.57 -15.80
CA ASN A 3 -31.58 21.42 -15.78
C ASN A 3 -30.98 21.30 -14.38
N ARG A 4 -31.23 20.17 -13.70
CA ARG A 4 -30.59 19.83 -12.42
C ARG A 4 -29.18 19.31 -12.72
N GLY A 5 -28.18 20.16 -12.50
CA GLY A 5 -26.78 19.75 -12.47
C GLY A 5 -26.55 18.78 -11.31
N GLY A 6 -26.05 17.58 -11.61
CA GLY A 6 -25.60 16.62 -10.61
C GLY A 6 -24.33 17.12 -9.94
N GLY A 7 -24.44 17.61 -8.71
CA GLY A 7 -23.29 17.91 -7.88
C GLY A 7 -22.72 16.63 -7.28
N GLU A 8 -21.41 16.41 -7.43
CA GLU A 8 -20.71 15.30 -6.76
C GLU A 8 -20.87 15.42 -5.23
N SER A 9 -21.35 14.35 -4.60
CA SER A 9 -21.58 14.30 -3.15
C SER A 9 -20.26 14.33 -2.37
N ARG A 10 -20.28 14.85 -1.13
CA ARG A 10 -19.10 14.93 -0.24
C ARG A 10 -18.40 13.58 -0.06
N GLU A 11 -19.16 12.50 0.02
CA GLU A 11 -18.64 11.14 0.13
C GLU A 11 -17.96 10.66 -1.16
N GLN A 12 -18.51 10.98 -2.33
CA GLN A 12 -17.89 10.68 -3.63
C GLN A 12 -16.54 11.38 -3.77
N ARG A 13 -16.42 12.62 -3.27
CA ARG A 13 -15.16 13.36 -3.24
C ARG A 13 -14.11 12.70 -2.35
N VAL A 14 -14.50 12.16 -1.19
CA VAL A 14 -13.59 11.41 -0.31
C VAL A 14 -13.13 10.12 -1.00
N LYS A 15 -14.06 9.36 -1.57
CA LYS A 15 -13.78 8.13 -2.32
C LYS A 15 -12.86 8.37 -3.53
N ASN A 16 -13.07 9.44 -4.31
CA ASN A 16 -12.20 9.80 -5.43
C ASN A 16 -10.80 10.23 -4.98
N ARG A 17 -10.69 10.96 -3.86
CA ARG A 17 -9.40 11.35 -3.31
C ARG A 17 -8.62 10.14 -2.80
N GLN A 18 -9.29 9.21 -2.10
CA GLN A 18 -8.70 7.93 -1.69
C GLN A 18 -8.20 7.16 -2.91
N LYS A 19 -9.03 7.03 -3.96
CA LYS A 19 -8.63 6.39 -5.23
C LYS A 19 -7.40 7.06 -5.85
N GLN A 20 -7.31 8.39 -5.93
CA GLN A 20 -6.13 9.04 -6.50
C GLN A 20 -4.84 8.80 -5.68
N LEU A 21 -4.94 8.75 -4.35
CA LEU A 21 -3.79 8.46 -3.48
C LEU A 21 -3.33 7.00 -3.63
N ILE A 22 -4.29 6.10 -3.87
CA ILE A 22 -4.03 4.69 -4.10
C ILE A 22 -3.47 4.45 -5.50
N PHE A 23 -3.97 5.07 -6.57
CA PHE A 23 -3.61 4.76 -7.98
C PHE A 23 -2.77 5.80 -8.71
N GLY A 24 -2.28 6.83 -8.01
CA GLY A 24 -1.43 7.83 -8.64
C GLY A 24 -0.18 7.21 -9.27
N ASN A 25 0.29 7.78 -10.38
CA ASN A 25 1.49 7.36 -11.12
C ASN A 25 2.82 7.68 -10.39
N THR A 26 2.80 7.57 -9.06
CA THR A 26 3.93 7.86 -8.17
C THR A 26 4.48 6.57 -7.59
N SER A 27 5.76 6.58 -7.19
CA SER A 27 6.43 5.39 -6.65
C SER A 27 5.69 4.82 -5.44
N ALA A 28 5.77 3.51 -5.24
CA ALA A 28 5.17 2.80 -4.12
C ALA A 28 5.63 3.39 -2.77
N SER A 29 6.92 3.74 -2.68
CA SER A 29 7.49 4.38 -1.48
C SER A 29 6.83 5.72 -1.13
N SER A 30 6.28 6.43 -2.13
CA SER A 30 5.58 7.70 -1.92
C SER A 30 4.06 7.54 -1.78
N ARG A 31 3.49 6.42 -2.25
CA ARG A 31 2.06 6.11 -2.12
C ARG A 31 1.72 5.56 -0.74
N LEU A 32 2.53 4.64 -0.23
CA LEU A 32 2.25 3.95 1.04
C LEU A 32 1.99 4.92 2.21
N PRO A 33 2.81 5.98 2.46
CA PRO A 33 2.54 6.92 3.54
C PRO A 33 1.24 7.71 3.33
N LYS A 34 0.89 8.02 2.07
CA LYS A 34 -0.36 8.72 1.74
C LYS A 34 -1.58 7.86 2.04
N ILE A 35 -1.48 6.56 1.78
CA ILE A 35 -2.53 5.60 2.10
C ILE A 35 -2.71 5.48 3.61
N CYS A 36 -1.62 5.29 4.36
CA CYS A 36 -1.69 5.23 5.83
C CYS A 36 -2.32 6.49 6.40
N LYS A 37 -1.86 7.67 5.95
CA LYS A 37 -2.44 8.96 6.36
C LYS A 37 -3.93 9.10 6.03
N ALA A 38 -4.35 8.61 4.87
CA ALA A 38 -5.75 8.67 4.45
C ALA A 38 -6.64 7.66 5.20
N ALA A 39 -6.07 6.56 5.67
CA ALA A 39 -6.73 5.57 6.52
C ALA A 39 -6.74 5.96 8.01
N GLY A 40 -5.98 7.00 8.41
CA GLY A 40 -5.82 7.39 9.81
C GLY A 40 -4.82 6.54 10.58
N TRP A 41 -4.08 5.67 9.90
CA TRP A 41 -3.03 4.84 10.48
C TRP A 41 -1.75 5.63 10.74
N LYS A 42 -0.86 5.05 11.56
CA LYS A 42 0.47 5.60 11.82
C LYS A 42 1.33 5.60 10.54
N GLU A 43 2.29 6.52 10.49
CA GLU A 43 3.25 6.57 9.39
C GLU A 43 4.06 5.26 9.31
N PRO A 44 4.25 4.68 8.11
CA PRO A 44 5.02 3.46 7.97
C PRO A 44 6.51 3.72 8.25
N SER A 45 7.17 2.81 8.96
CA SER A 45 8.62 2.88 9.19
C SER A 45 9.38 2.07 8.14
N PHE A 46 10.61 2.53 7.84
CA PHE A 46 11.50 1.90 6.87
C PHE A 46 12.87 1.68 7.50
N ASP A 47 13.18 0.43 7.79
CA ASP A 47 14.48 0.01 8.32
C ASP A 47 15.34 -0.57 7.19
N PHE A 48 16.65 -0.35 7.25
CA PHE A 48 17.58 -0.83 6.22
C PHE A 48 18.70 -1.62 6.86
N GLU A 49 18.97 -2.78 6.28
CA GLU A 49 20.13 -3.59 6.59
C GLU A 49 21.10 -3.55 5.41
N GLU A 50 22.38 -3.33 5.70
CA GLU A 50 23.47 -3.39 4.72
C GLU A 50 24.24 -4.69 4.92
N GLN A 51 24.48 -5.41 3.82
CA GLN A 51 25.18 -6.67 3.83
C GLN A 51 26.26 -6.67 2.75
N GLY A 52 27.38 -7.36 3.03
CA GLY A 52 28.48 -7.55 2.10
C GLY A 52 29.56 -6.45 2.16
N PRO A 53 30.66 -6.64 1.41
CA PRO A 53 31.79 -5.72 1.41
C PRO A 53 31.45 -4.42 0.65
N PRO A 54 32.22 -3.32 0.84
CA PRO A 54 31.93 -2.01 0.27
C PRO A 54 31.69 -1.96 -1.25
N HIS A 55 32.32 -2.87 -2.00
CA HIS A 55 32.23 -2.98 -3.47
C HIS A 55 31.13 -3.94 -3.96
N ASN A 56 30.53 -4.72 -3.07
CA ASN A 56 29.42 -5.62 -3.37
C ASN A 56 28.31 -5.52 -2.31
N ARG A 57 28.12 -4.30 -1.78
CA ARG A 57 27.14 -4.06 -0.73
C ARG A 57 25.75 -4.18 -1.31
N VAL A 58 24.87 -4.85 -0.60
CA VAL A 58 23.45 -4.93 -0.89
C VAL A 58 22.65 -4.44 0.30
N PHE A 59 21.46 -3.95 0.02
CA PHE A 59 20.55 -3.36 0.99
C PHE A 59 19.24 -4.12 0.98
N THR A 60 18.80 -4.52 2.16
CA THR A 60 17.45 -5.04 2.40
C THR A 60 16.68 -3.98 3.16
N CYS A 61 15.41 -3.77 2.80
CA CYS A 61 14.54 -2.84 3.48
C CYS A 61 13.39 -3.60 4.14
N LYS A 62 13.12 -3.32 5.42
CA LYS A 62 11.90 -3.71 6.10
C LYS A 62 10.95 -2.51 6.17
N VAL A 63 9.71 -2.73 5.78
CA VAL A 63 8.60 -1.78 5.93
C VAL A 63 7.67 -2.30 6.99
N THR A 64 7.34 -1.45 7.97
CA THR A 64 6.36 -1.77 9.01
C THR A 64 5.19 -0.82 8.92
N VAL A 65 3.97 -1.36 8.76
CA VAL A 65 2.70 -0.62 8.72
C VAL A 65 1.89 -1.01 9.95
N HIS A 66 1.42 0.00 10.69
CA HIS A 66 0.53 -0.22 11.83
C HIS A 66 -0.91 0.00 11.39
N LEU A 67 -1.69 -1.07 11.35
CA LEU A 67 -3.11 -1.04 11.00
C LEU A 67 -3.89 -0.80 12.30
N ASP A 68 -4.33 0.45 12.45
CA ASP A 68 -5.07 0.91 13.63
C ASP A 68 -6.57 0.61 13.45
N GLU A 69 -6.88 -0.69 13.50
CA GLU A 69 -8.23 -1.24 13.38
C GLU A 69 -8.71 -1.78 14.75
N LEU A 70 -9.74 -2.64 14.79
CA LEU A 70 -10.26 -3.21 16.03
C LEU A 70 -9.21 -4.02 16.83
N VAL A 71 -8.19 -4.55 16.14
CA VAL A 71 -7.00 -5.18 16.71
C VAL A 71 -5.77 -4.47 16.15
N ASN A 72 -4.86 -4.04 17.02
CA ASN A 72 -3.62 -3.36 16.64
C ASN A 72 -2.71 -4.34 15.87
N THR A 73 -2.90 -4.38 14.56
CA THR A 73 -2.21 -5.33 13.67
C THR A 73 -1.00 -4.65 13.06
N ILE A 74 0.13 -5.35 13.07
CA ILE A 74 1.38 -4.86 12.47
C ILE A 74 1.67 -5.70 11.23
N MET A 75 1.80 -5.04 10.10
CA MET A 75 2.18 -5.66 8.84
C MET A 75 3.63 -5.33 8.53
N GLU A 76 4.46 -6.36 8.34
CA GLU A 76 5.86 -6.22 7.98
C GLU A 76 6.11 -6.79 6.58
N CYS A 77 6.85 -6.06 5.75
CA CYS A 77 7.24 -6.49 4.42
C CYS A 77 8.72 -6.23 4.19
N PHE A 78 9.39 -7.19 3.57
CA PHE A 78 10.82 -7.13 3.31
C PHE A 78 11.07 -7.02 1.81
N SER A 79 12.05 -6.22 1.43
CA SER A 79 12.54 -6.22 0.05
C SER A 79 13.46 -7.40 -0.19
N ASP A 80 13.66 -7.74 -1.46
CA ASP A 80 14.86 -8.48 -1.83
C ASP A 80 16.12 -7.63 -1.55
N PRO A 81 17.30 -8.25 -1.44
CA PRO A 81 18.57 -7.51 -1.45
C PRO A 81 18.72 -6.73 -2.76
N LYS A 82 18.91 -5.40 -2.67
CA LYS A 82 19.14 -4.53 -3.83
C LYS A 82 20.45 -3.76 -3.69
N PRO A 83 21.15 -3.43 -4.79
CA PRO A 83 22.40 -2.65 -4.73
C PRO A 83 22.20 -1.18 -4.29
N LYS A 84 20.96 -0.69 -4.21
CA LYS A 84 20.63 0.69 -3.86
C LYS A 84 19.51 0.72 -2.80
N LYS A 85 19.70 1.48 -1.71
CA LYS A 85 18.67 1.69 -0.67
C LYS A 85 17.33 2.16 -1.24
N LYS A 86 17.34 3.06 -2.23
CA LYS A 86 16.11 3.53 -2.91
C LYS A 86 15.34 2.38 -3.57
N ALA A 87 16.04 1.45 -4.22
CA ALA A 87 15.41 0.30 -4.87
C ALA A 87 14.88 -0.71 -3.84
N ALA A 88 15.61 -0.95 -2.76
CA ALA A 88 15.14 -1.76 -1.63
C ALA A 88 13.86 -1.18 -1.02
N ARG A 89 13.85 0.14 -0.76
CA ARG A 89 12.67 0.86 -0.25
C ARG A 89 11.46 0.70 -1.15
N GLU A 90 11.63 0.91 -2.45
CA GLU A 90 10.55 0.81 -3.42
C GLU A 90 9.99 -0.60 -3.46
N ASN A 91 10.86 -1.62 -3.50
CA ASN A 91 10.47 -3.01 -3.55
C ASN A 91 9.71 -3.45 -2.28
N ALA A 92 10.19 -3.09 -1.07
CA ALA A 92 9.46 -3.37 0.16
C ALA A 92 8.11 -2.64 0.21
N ALA A 93 8.05 -1.38 -0.27
CA ALA A 93 6.80 -0.63 -0.33
C ALA A 93 5.80 -1.24 -1.33
N GLN A 94 6.26 -1.79 -2.46
CA GLN A 94 5.42 -2.52 -3.40
C GLN A 94 4.81 -3.76 -2.74
N GLY A 95 5.63 -4.54 -2.02
CA GLY A 95 5.17 -5.68 -1.23
C GLY A 95 4.11 -5.26 -0.20
N ALA A 96 4.34 -4.16 0.50
CA ALA A 96 3.37 -3.64 1.46
C ALA A 96 2.04 -3.24 0.81
N LEU A 97 2.08 -2.49 -0.29
CA LEU A 97 0.86 -2.13 -1.02
C LEU A 97 0.08 -3.35 -1.51
N TRP A 98 0.78 -4.36 -2.02
CA TRP A 98 0.18 -5.61 -2.47
C TRP A 98 -0.50 -6.35 -1.31
N CYS A 99 0.15 -6.45 -0.15
CA CYS A 99 -0.44 -7.07 1.03
C CYS A 99 -1.70 -6.32 1.51
N LEU A 100 -1.65 -4.98 1.56
CA LEU A 100 -2.81 -4.16 1.92
C LEU A 100 -3.99 -4.35 0.97
N GLU A 101 -3.70 -4.53 -0.32
CA GLU A 101 -4.71 -4.78 -1.34
C GLU A 101 -5.37 -6.15 -1.18
N ARG A 102 -4.55 -7.20 -1.00
CA ARG A 102 -5.04 -8.57 -0.83
C ARG A 102 -5.80 -8.79 0.47
N SER A 103 -5.45 -8.06 1.52
CA SER A 103 -6.16 -8.08 2.80
C SER A 103 -7.42 -7.21 2.80
N GLY A 104 -7.73 -6.52 1.69
CA GLY A 104 -8.95 -5.71 1.55
C GLY A 104 -8.90 -4.34 2.22
N TYR A 105 -7.75 -3.94 2.77
CA TYR A 105 -7.57 -2.60 3.37
C TYR A 105 -7.48 -1.51 2.30
N VAL A 106 -7.06 -1.87 1.09
CA VAL A 106 -6.93 -0.99 -0.05
C VAL A 106 -7.61 -1.67 -1.24
N LYS A 107 -8.46 -0.96 -1.98
CA LYS A 107 -9.03 -1.52 -3.22
C LYS A 107 -8.03 -1.34 -4.36
N SER A 108 -7.85 -2.33 -5.25
CA SER A 108 -7.30 -2.10 -6.60
C SER A 108 -8.39 -1.68 -7.58
N SER A 109 -8.03 -0.97 -8.64
CA SER A 109 -8.96 -0.53 -9.67
C SER A 109 -9.44 -1.67 -10.56
N SER A 110 -8.96 -2.89 -10.32
CA SER A 110 -9.47 -4.14 -10.87
C SER A 110 -10.31 -4.85 -9.82
N ASP A 111 -11.49 -4.28 -9.52
CA ASP A 111 -12.60 -5.08 -9.01
C ASP A 111 -13.00 -6.08 -10.13
N VAL A 112 -12.19 -7.10 -10.39
CA VAL A 112 -12.71 -8.36 -10.92
C VAL A 112 -13.28 -9.09 -9.71
N PRO A 113 -14.60 -9.34 -9.65
CA PRO A 113 -15.12 -10.27 -8.66
C PRO A 113 -14.48 -11.62 -8.99
N ASP A 114 -13.47 -12.02 -8.22
CA ASP A 114 -13.02 -13.40 -8.24
C ASP A 114 -14.19 -14.23 -7.70
N LEU A 115 -14.92 -14.80 -8.64
CA LEU A 115 -15.88 -15.88 -8.45
C LEU A 115 -15.09 -17.14 -8.02
N CYS A 116 -14.45 -17.10 -6.86
CA CYS A 116 -14.14 -18.32 -6.12
C CYS A 116 -15.22 -18.50 -5.07
N GLY A 117 -16.40 -18.89 -5.57
CA GLY A 117 -17.41 -19.54 -4.76
C GLY A 117 -16.85 -20.85 -4.19
N HIS A 118 -17.20 -21.09 -2.92
CA HIS A 118 -17.12 -22.35 -2.18
C HIS A 118 -15.75 -22.96 -1.86
N GLN A 119 -15.55 -23.05 -0.53
CA GLN A 119 -14.73 -23.98 0.27
C GLN A 119 -14.99 -25.49 -0.09
N PRO A 120 -14.47 -26.51 0.63
CA PRO A 120 -13.45 -26.59 1.69
C PRO A 120 -12.40 -27.70 1.42
N PHE A 121 -11.51 -27.94 2.38
CA PHE A 121 -10.77 -29.19 2.62
C PHE A 121 -11.08 -30.36 1.67
N CYS A 122 -10.09 -30.74 0.87
CA CYS A 122 -9.80 -32.12 0.50
C CYS A 122 -8.29 -32.32 0.65
#